data_AF-A0AAX3ZT68-F1
#
_entry.id   AF-A0AAX3ZT68-F1
#
_cell.length_a   1.000
_cell.length_b   1.000
_cell.length_c   1.000
_cell.angle_alpha   90.00
_cell.angle_beta   90.00
_cell.angle_gamma   90.00
#
_symmetry.space_group_name_H-M   'P 1'
#
loop_
_entity.id
_entity.type
_entity.pdbx_description
1 polymer ?
#
loop_
_entity_poly.entity_id
_entity_poly.type
_entity_poly.pdbx_seq_one_letter_code
_entity_poly.pdbx_strand_id
1 'polypeptide(L)'
;MPLTVDEKSLKHGVLSLVVTLVEVIQEALDRQAMRRIDGGDLDPEEAERLADALLELDEAMEQIKEDHGIVASVADLHRGLDDVVDDVVDKLINPQRWAEEAGR
;
A
#
# COMPACT_ATOMS: atom_id res chain seq x y z
N MET A 1 -15.85 30.87 -5.13
CA MET A 1 -14.41 30.96 -5.45
C MET A 1 -14.06 29.66 -6.17
N PRO A 2 -13.74 29.67 -7.48
CA PRO A 2 -13.39 28.43 -8.17
C PRO A 2 -12.11 27.87 -7.54
N LEU A 3 -12.14 26.60 -7.15
CA LEU A 3 -10.96 25.87 -6.68
C LEU A 3 -10.00 25.72 -7.86
N THR A 4 -8.97 26.56 -7.91
CA THR A 4 -7.88 26.41 -8.87
C THR A 4 -7.02 25.24 -8.41
N VAL A 5 -7.19 24.10 -9.06
CA VAL A 5 -6.34 22.92 -8.82
C VAL A 5 -5.05 23.12 -9.61
N ASP A 6 -3.91 23.07 -8.92
CA ASP A 6 -2.62 22.96 -9.59
C ASP A 6 -2.52 21.56 -10.23
N GLU A 7 -2.65 21.51 -11.56
CA GLU A 7 -2.61 20.25 -12.32
C GLU A 7 -1.31 19.47 -12.11
N LYS A 8 -0.19 20.13 -11.83
CA LYS A 8 1.07 19.42 -11.55
C LYS A 8 0.98 18.70 -10.21
N SER A 9 0.55 19.42 -9.18
CA SER A 9 0.32 18.86 -7.84
C SER A 9 -0.69 17.71 -7.86
N LEU A 10 -1.78 17.84 -8.63
CA LEU A 10 -2.77 16.77 -8.78
C LEU A 10 -2.20 15.51 -9.43
N LYS A 11 -1.45 15.65 -10.53
CA LYS A 11 -0.84 14.52 -11.23
C LYS A 11 0.16 13.78 -10.35
N HIS A 12 0.99 14.52 -9.61
CA HIS A 12 1.91 13.92 -8.64
C HIS A 12 1.17 13.21 -7.50
N GLY A 13 0.13 13.81 -6.93
CA GLY A 13 -0.65 13.20 -5.86
C GLY A 13 -1.36 11.90 -6.30
N VAL A 14 -1.99 11.91 -7.47
CA VAL A 14 -2.65 10.72 -8.03
C VAL A 14 -1.64 9.63 -8.36
N LEU A 15 -0.51 9.96 -8.97
CA LEU A 15 0.52 8.98 -9.26
C LEU A 15 1.08 8.36 -7.98
N SER A 16 1.36 9.17 -6.96
CA SER A 16 1.82 8.68 -5.65
C SER A 16 0.80 7.71 -5.04
N LEU A 17 -0.49 8.05 -5.07
CA LEU A 17 -1.55 7.18 -4.57
C LEU A 17 -1.63 5.85 -5.32
N VAL A 18 -1.54 5.87 -6.65
CA VAL A 18 -1.57 4.66 -7.47
C VAL A 18 -0.36 3.77 -7.17
N VAL A 19 0.83 4.36 -7.09
CA VAL A 19 2.06 3.61 -6.75
C VAL A 19 1.95 2.99 -5.35
N THR A 20 1.55 3.77 -4.34
CA THR A 20 1.33 3.25 -2.98
C THR A 20 0.30 2.11 -2.99
N LEU A 21 -0.79 2.22 -3.76
CA LEU A 21 -1.78 1.15 -3.85
C LEU A 21 -1.20 -0.14 -4.46
N VAL A 22 -0.37 -0.01 -5.49
CA VAL A 22 0.30 -1.16 -6.10
C VAL A 22 1.25 -1.83 -5.11
N GLU A 23 2.05 -1.06 -4.36
CA GLU A 23 2.95 -1.59 -3.32
C GLU A 23 2.16 -2.34 -2.22
N VAL A 24 1.04 -1.80 -1.75
CA VAL A 24 0.17 -2.48 -0.77
C VAL A 24 -0.39 -3.80 -1.32
N ILE A 25 -0.78 -3.81 -2.59
CA ILE A 25 -1.26 -5.04 -3.24
C ILE A 25 -0.12 -6.05 -3.37
N GLN A 26 1.08 -5.63 -3.73
CA GLN A 26 2.27 -6.47 -3.85
C GLN A 26 2.60 -7.13 -2.51
N GLU A 27 2.64 -6.37 -1.41
CA GLU A 27 2.85 -6.92 -0.07
C GLU A 27 1.75 -7.93 0.31
N ALA A 28 0.50 -7.67 -0.07
CA ALA A 28 -0.60 -8.59 0.18
C ALA A 28 -0.46 -9.88 -0.64
N LEU A 29 0.01 -9.78 -1.89
CA LEU A 29 0.30 -10.91 -2.76
C LEU A 29 1.48 -11.73 -2.25
N ASP A 30 2.56 -11.12 -1.77
CA ASP A 30 3.69 -11.82 -1.14
C ASP A 30 3.22 -12.66 0.06
N ARG A 31 2.42 -12.04 0.93
CA ARG A 31 1.84 -12.75 2.07
C ARG A 31 0.93 -13.91 1.63
N GLN A 32 0.22 -13.77 0.52
CA GLN A 32 -0.63 -14.84 -0.03
C GLN A 32 0.20 -15.95 -0.69
N ALA A 33 1.24 -15.59 -1.44
CA ALA A 33 2.16 -16.51 -2.09
C ALA A 33 2.80 -17.43 -1.05
N MET A 34 3.32 -16.84 0.03
CA MET A 34 3.90 -17.61 1.13
C MET A 34 2.90 -18.61 1.73
N ARG A 35 1.67 -18.17 1.99
CA ARG A 35 0.61 -19.06 2.51
C ARG A 35 0.29 -20.22 1.56
N ARG A 36 0.28 -19.98 0.24
CA ARG A 36 0.01 -21.02 -0.76
C ARG A 36 1.17 -21.99 -0.91
N ILE A 37 2.40 -21.51 -0.81
CA ILE A 37 3.61 -22.35 -0.79
C ILE A 37 3.59 -23.26 0.44
N ASP A 38 3.37 -22.68 1.64
CA ASP A 38 3.28 -23.45 2.88
C ASP A 38 2.12 -24.45 2.88
N GLY A 39 1.02 -24.11 2.20
CA GLY A 39 -0.17 -24.96 2.04
C GLY A 39 -0.06 -26.04 0.95
N GLY A 40 0.98 -25.98 0.09
CA GLY A 40 1.12 -26.86 -1.07
C GLY A 40 0.15 -26.57 -2.22
N ASP A 41 -0.45 -25.38 -2.24
CA ASP A 41 -1.37 -24.90 -3.28
C ASP A 41 -0.66 -24.32 -4.51
N LEU A 42 0.68 -24.22 -4.47
CA LEU A 42 1.55 -23.80 -5.56
C LEU A 42 2.67 -24.83 -5.74
N ASP A 43 2.86 -25.30 -6.97
CA ASP A 43 4.04 -26.08 -7.33
C ASP A 43 5.31 -25.19 -7.36
N PRO A 44 6.53 -25.73 -7.14
CA PRO A 44 7.76 -24.94 -7.18
C PRO A 44 7.94 -24.09 -8.45
N GLU A 45 7.54 -24.60 -9.63
CA GLU A 45 7.65 -23.83 -10.88
C GLU A 45 6.70 -22.61 -10.88
N GLU A 46 5.51 -22.74 -10.29
CA GLU A 46 4.54 -21.65 -10.17
C GLU A 46 4.99 -20.61 -9.14
N ALA A 47 5.61 -21.06 -8.04
CA ALA A 47 6.17 -20.19 -7.03
C ALA A 47 7.33 -19.34 -7.56
N GLU A 48 8.24 -19.95 -8.33
CA GLU A 48 9.37 -19.25 -8.96
C GLU A 48 8.89 -18.19 -9.96
N ARG A 49 7.95 -18.56 -10.84
CA ARG A 49 7.34 -17.61 -11.79
C ARG A 49 6.64 -16.44 -11.11
N LEU A 50 5.99 -16.68 -9.96
CA LEU A 50 5.33 -15.63 -9.19
C LEU A 50 6.37 -14.71 -8.54
N ALA A 51 7.45 -15.27 -7.98
CA ALA A 51 8.52 -14.48 -7.40
C ALA A 51 9.19 -13.56 -8.45
N ASP A 52 9.50 -14.09 -9.63
CA ASP A 52 10.06 -13.30 -10.73
C ASP A 52 9.14 -12.15 -11.15
N ALA A 53 7.83 -12.41 -11.29
CA ALA A 53 6.87 -11.39 -11.67
C ALA A 53 6.72 -10.28 -10.61
N LEU A 54 6.84 -10.62 -9.32
CA LEU A 54 6.78 -9.65 -8.23
C LEU A 54 8.07 -8.83 -8.15
N LEU A 55 9.23 -9.42 -8.46
CA LEU A 55 10.49 -8.69 -8.55
C LEU A 55 10.50 -7.70 -9.72
N GLU A 56 10.05 -8.11 -10.91
CA GLU A 56 9.92 -7.22 -12.07
C GLU A 56 8.96 -6.05 -11.78
N LEU A 57 7.89 -6.31 -11.03
CA LEU A 57 6.96 -5.26 -10.60
C LEU A 57 7.63 -4.28 -9.63
N ASP A 58 8.40 -4.78 -8.66
CA ASP A 58 9.14 -3.95 -7.69
C ASP A 58 10.10 -2.98 -8.41
N GLU A 59 10.90 -3.51 -9.33
CA GLU A 59 11.85 -2.73 -10.13
C GLU A 59 11.13 -1.65 -10.96
N ALA A 60 9.99 -2.01 -11.58
CA ALA A 60 9.19 -1.06 -12.33
C ALA A 60 8.60 0.04 -11.45
N MET A 61 8.14 -0.29 -10.23
CA MET A 61 7.62 0.69 -9.29
C MET A 61 8.73 1.62 -8.79
N GLU A 62 9.91 1.09 -8.49
CA GLU A 62 11.06 1.90 -8.07
C GLU A 62 11.46 2.90 -9.17
N GLN A 63 11.57 2.44 -10.41
CA GLN A 63 11.88 3.32 -11.55
C GLN A 63 10.83 4.43 -11.71
N ILE A 64 9.53 4.11 -11.59
CA ILE A 64 8.45 5.12 -11.65
C ILE A 64 8.59 6.14 -10.51
N LYS A 65 8.91 5.69 -9.29
CA LYS A 65 9.09 6.59 -8.15
C LYS A 65 10.24 7.56 -8.37
N GLU A 66 11.37 7.07 -8.89
CA GLU A 66 12.56 7.86 -9.22
C GLU A 66 12.27 8.85 -10.36
N ASP A 67 11.75 8.37 -11.49
CA ASP A 67 11.49 9.16 -12.70
C ASP A 67 10.54 10.33 -12.45
N HIS A 68 9.60 10.14 -11.52
CA HIS A 68 8.60 11.15 -11.17
C HIS A 68 8.90 11.89 -9.87
N GLY A 69 10.01 11.58 -9.18
CA GLY A 69 10.41 12.24 -7.94
C GLY A 69 9.39 12.11 -6.80
N ILE A 70 8.69 10.98 -6.71
CA ILE A 70 7.60 10.74 -5.76
C ILE A 70 7.96 9.77 -4.63
N VAL A 71 9.22 9.30 -4.55
CA VAL A 71 9.70 8.37 -3.51
C VAL A 71 9.24 8.79 -2.10
N ALA A 72 9.46 10.05 -1.73
CA ALA A 72 9.07 10.56 -0.42
C ALA A 72 7.54 10.61 -0.23
N SER A 73 6.80 11.04 -1.25
CA SER A 73 5.34 11.14 -1.20
C SER A 73 4.66 9.78 -1.06
N VAL A 74 5.19 8.76 -1.73
CA VAL A 74 4.75 7.37 -1.60
C VAL A 74 5.03 6.86 -0.19
N ALA A 75 6.24 7.08 0.34
CA ALA A 75 6.58 6.67 1.70
C ALA A 75 5.74 7.39 2.78
N ASP A 76 5.38 8.65 2.56
CA ASP A 76 4.48 9.41 3.45
C ASP A 76 3.05 8.87 3.41
N LEU A 77 2.55 8.53 2.21
CA LEU A 77 1.23 7.90 2.04
C LEU A 77 1.15 6.52 2.69
N HIS A 78 2.20 5.71 2.55
CA HIS A 78 2.30 4.38 3.16
C HIS A 78 2.24 4.46 4.69
N ARG A 79 3.05 5.33 5.31
CA ARG A 79 2.99 5.60 6.77
C ARG A 79 1.61 6.10 7.23
N GLY A 80 1.02 7.03 6.46
CA GLY A 80 -0.32 7.52 6.78
C GLY A 80 -1.40 6.44 6.70
N LEU A 81 -1.23 5.44 5.82
CA LEU A 81 -2.12 4.29 5.75
C LEU A 81 -1.96 3.40 6.99
N ASP A 82 -0.73 3.13 7.42
CA ASP A 82 -0.45 2.35 8.64
C ASP A 82 -1.08 3.00 9.88
N ASP A 83 -0.90 4.32 10.05
CA ASP A 83 -1.51 5.06 11.17
C ASP A 83 -3.05 4.92 11.19
N VAL A 84 -3.68 5.01 10.02
CA VAL A 84 -5.15 4.87 9.88
C VAL A 84 -5.59 3.44 10.17
N VAL A 85 -4.81 2.44 9.74
CA VAL A 85 -5.10 1.03 10.02
C VAL A 85 -4.99 0.74 11.51
N ASP A 86 -3.93 1.21 12.17
CA ASP A 86 -3.72 1.05 13.61
C ASP A 86 -4.87 1.67 14.42
N ASP A 87 -5.31 2.87 14.06
CA ASP A 87 -6.46 3.52 14.69
C ASP A 87 -7.75 2.70 14.57
N VAL A 88 -7.98 2.08 13.41
CA VAL A 88 -9.16 1.21 13.18
C VAL A 88 -9.04 -0.08 13.97
N VAL A 89 -7.87 -0.70 14.00
CA VAL A 89 -7.60 -1.94 14.75
C VAL A 89 -7.78 -1.70 16.24
N ASP A 90 -7.19 -0.62 16.78
CA ASP A 90 -7.32 -0.22 18.18
C ASP A 90 -8.79 -0.07 18.59
N LYS A 91 -9.60 0.57 17.74
CA LYS A 91 -11.02 0.77 17.96
C LYS A 91 -11.79 -0.55 17.99
N LEU A 92 -11.40 -1.55 17.20
CA LEU A 92 -12.06 -2.85 17.19
C LEU A 92 -11.69 -3.70 18.40
N ILE A 93 -10.43 -3.67 18.81
CA ILE A 93 -9.92 -4.47 19.94
C ILE A 93 -10.31 -3.85 21.29
N ASN A 94 -10.44 -2.52 21.37
CA ASN A 94 -10.82 -1.80 22.59
C ASN A 94 -12.16 -1.03 22.43
N PRO A 95 -13.31 -1.72 22.54
CA PRO A 95 -14.63 -1.10 22.40
C PRO A 95 -14.96 -0.08 23.50
N GLN A 96 -14.21 -0.03 24.60
CA GLN A 96 -14.41 0.95 25.68
C GLN A 96 -13.95 2.37 25.27
N ARG A 97 -12.97 2.48 24.35
CA ARG A 97 -12.51 3.76 23.77
C ARG A 97 -13.63 4.49 23.02
N TRP A 98 -14.61 3.75 22.46
CA TRP A 98 -15.78 4.33 21.77
C TRP A 98 -16.70 5.10 22.72
N ALA A 99 -16.82 4.64 23.97
CA ALA A 99 -17.69 5.26 24.97
C ALA A 99 -17.11 6.58 25.51
N GLU A 100 -15.78 6.73 25.50
CA GLU A 100 -15.10 7.95 25.97
C GLU A 100 -15.06 9.06 24.91
N GLU A 101 -14.93 8.70 23.62
CA GLU A 101 -14.96 9.67 22.50
C GLU A 101 -16.38 10.16 22.18
N ALA A 102 -17.40 9.30 22.28
CA ALA A 102 -18.81 9.69 22.08
C ALA A 102 -19.39 10.56 23.21
N GLY A 103 -18.67 10.70 24.33
CA GLY A 103 -19.05 11.49 25.50
C GLY A 103 -18.42 12.89 25.58
N ARG A 104 -17.71 13.36 24.53
CA ARG A 104 -17.10 14.70 24.47
C ARG A 104 -17.68 15.56 23.35
#